data_AF-A0A1Q4ZE48-F1
#
_entry.id   AF-A0A1Q4ZE48-F1
#
_cell.length_a   1.000
_cell.length_b   1.000
_cell.length_c   1.000
_cell.angle_alpha   90.00
_cell.angle_beta   90.00
_cell.angle_gamma   90.00
#
_symmetry.space_group_name_H-M   'P 1'
#
loop_
_entity.id
_entity.type
_entity.pdbx_description
1 polymer ?
#
loop_
_entity_poly.entity_id
_entity_poly.type
_entity_poly.pdbx_seq_one_letter_code
_entity_poly.pdbx_strand_id
1 'polypeptide(L)'
;MAQVYRYVEGQKFERFMADFEPVQLHLMDLLFAAKAKADVYLIENRQEGDAAIEIDHGDIDWYLTLSDERGQGAAMSIEYGRQAGSYEMQYSDGEVREIEYGASEGLYILHRALNVPRKEGRRKPVKVKGRRVKVNYTRWEQVQRFRRRKDEEA
;
A
#
# COMPACT_ATOMS: atom_id res chain seq x y z
N MET A 1 -35.27 6.65 -29.35
CA MET A 1 -34.87 7.08 -27.98
C MET A 1 -35.67 6.40 -26.86
N ALA A 2 -36.94 6.05 -27.04
CA ALA A 2 -37.78 5.51 -25.95
C ALA A 2 -37.38 4.12 -25.41
N GLN A 3 -36.67 3.30 -26.18
CA GLN A 3 -36.31 1.94 -25.74
C GLN A 3 -35.20 1.90 -24.69
N VAL A 4 -34.25 2.85 -24.71
CA VAL A 4 -33.16 2.91 -23.72
C VAL A 4 -33.70 3.34 -22.35
N TYR A 5 -34.60 4.33 -22.31
CA TYR A 5 -35.19 4.85 -21.06
C TYR A 5 -35.99 3.80 -20.25
N ARG A 6 -36.56 2.77 -20.88
CA ARG A 6 -37.28 1.70 -20.17
C ARG A 6 -36.36 0.82 -19.33
N TYR A 7 -35.11 0.65 -19.74
CA TYR A 7 -34.13 -0.20 -19.04
C TYR A 7 -33.46 0.49 -17.86
N VAL A 8 -33.53 1.83 -17.77
CA VAL A 8 -32.82 2.59 -16.74
C VAL A 8 -33.60 2.68 -15.42
N GLU A 9 -34.86 2.20 -15.37
CA GLU A 9 -35.70 2.14 -14.14
C GLU A 9 -35.71 3.43 -13.28
N GLY A 10 -35.56 4.60 -13.90
CA GLY A 10 -35.50 5.89 -13.19
C GLY A 10 -34.13 6.25 -12.58
N GLN A 11 -33.10 5.43 -12.78
CA GLN A 11 -31.72 5.77 -12.48
C GLN A 11 -31.15 6.76 -13.52
N LYS A 12 -30.06 7.43 -13.14
CA LYS A 12 -29.26 8.21 -14.09
C LYS A 12 -28.54 7.27 -15.05
N PHE A 13 -28.56 7.58 -16.34
CA PHE A 13 -27.98 6.73 -17.38
C PHE A 13 -26.49 6.41 -17.13
N GLU A 14 -25.75 7.38 -16.58
CA GLU A 14 -24.34 7.22 -16.23
C GLU A 14 -24.13 6.14 -15.19
N ARG A 15 -25.01 6.07 -14.18
CA ARG A 15 -24.96 5.04 -13.14
C ARG A 15 -25.29 3.67 -13.70
N PHE A 16 -26.34 3.58 -14.52
CA PHE A 16 -26.71 2.32 -15.18
C PHE A 16 -25.58 1.77 -16.05
N MET A 17 -24.91 2.64 -16.83
CA MET A 17 -23.76 2.24 -17.65
C MET A 17 -22.57 1.81 -16.79
N ALA A 18 -22.33 2.47 -15.67
CA ALA A 18 -21.25 2.13 -14.77
C ALA A 18 -21.53 0.78 -14.07
N ASP A 19 -22.76 0.52 -13.64
CA ASP A 19 -23.19 -0.73 -12.99
C ASP A 19 -23.37 -1.90 -13.99
N PHE A 20 -23.20 -1.65 -15.28
CA PHE A 20 -23.41 -2.67 -16.31
C PHE A 20 -22.35 -3.78 -16.20
N GLU A 21 -22.79 -5.03 -16.10
CA GLU A 21 -21.91 -6.18 -15.84
C GLU A 21 -20.71 -6.30 -16.79
N PRO A 22 -20.86 -6.18 -18.13
CA PRO A 22 -19.70 -6.18 -19.03
C PRO A 22 -18.68 -5.07 -18.77
N VAL A 23 -19.12 -3.90 -18.30
CA VAL A 23 -18.22 -2.80 -17.93
C VAL A 23 -17.46 -3.16 -16.66
N GLN A 24 -18.17 -3.69 -15.66
CA GLN A 24 -17.59 -4.12 -14.39
C GLN A 24 -16.57 -5.25 -14.55
N LEU A 25 -16.90 -6.26 -15.38
CA LEU A 25 -15.97 -7.34 -15.72
C LEU A 25 -14.70 -6.81 -16.41
N HIS A 26 -14.87 -5.88 -17.35
CA HIS A 26 -13.72 -5.28 -18.04
C HIS A 26 -12.83 -4.46 -17.09
N LEU A 27 -13.44 -3.71 -16.16
CA LEU A 27 -12.69 -2.99 -15.13
C LEU A 27 -11.93 -3.97 -14.23
N MET A 28 -12.56 -5.06 -13.80
CA MET A 28 -11.91 -6.10 -12.98
C MET A 28 -10.70 -6.71 -13.70
N ASP A 29 -10.82 -7.05 -14.98
CA ASP A 29 -9.71 -7.60 -15.77
C ASP A 29 -8.54 -6.63 -15.89
N LEU A 30 -8.83 -5.35 -16.15
CA LEU A 30 -7.82 -4.30 -16.21
C LEU A 30 -7.10 -4.13 -14.87
N LEU A 31 -7.86 -4.10 -13.77
CA LEU A 31 -7.30 -3.97 -12.43
C LEU A 31 -6.50 -5.20 -12.01
N PHE A 32 -6.94 -6.40 -12.36
CA PHE A 32 -6.20 -7.63 -12.09
C PHE A 32 -4.83 -7.61 -12.79
N ALA A 33 -4.79 -7.22 -14.06
CA ALA A 33 -3.54 -7.05 -14.80
C ALA A 33 -2.66 -5.94 -14.21
N ALA A 34 -3.25 -4.81 -13.80
CA ALA A 34 -2.53 -3.72 -13.16
C ALA A 34 -1.96 -4.14 -11.80
N LYS A 35 -2.71 -4.89 -10.99
CA LYS A 35 -2.26 -5.44 -9.72
C LYS A 35 -1.04 -6.33 -9.90
N ALA A 36 -1.07 -7.26 -10.85
CA ALA A 36 0.07 -8.14 -11.11
C ALA A 36 1.34 -7.34 -11.46
N LYS A 37 1.22 -6.29 -12.28
CA LYS A 37 2.36 -5.39 -12.58
C LYS A 37 2.83 -4.64 -11.35
N ALA A 38 1.91 -4.10 -10.57
CA ALA A 38 2.21 -3.35 -9.35
C ALA A 38 2.91 -4.23 -8.30
N ASP A 39 2.47 -5.49 -8.15
CA ASP A 39 3.11 -6.47 -7.28
C ASP A 39 4.56 -6.74 -7.70
N VAL A 40 4.82 -6.90 -9.01
CA VAL A 40 6.18 -7.07 -9.53
C VAL A 40 7.04 -5.87 -9.21
N TYR A 41 6.57 -4.65 -9.49
CA TYR A 41 7.32 -3.43 -9.16
C TYR A 41 7.55 -3.26 -7.67
N LEU A 42 6.58 -3.65 -6.84
CA LEU A 42 6.72 -3.60 -5.39
C LEU A 42 7.79 -4.58 -4.93
N ILE A 43 7.79 -5.82 -5.43
CA ILE A 43 8.78 -6.86 -5.09
C ILE A 43 10.19 -6.46 -5.53
N GLU A 44 10.35 -5.98 -6.76
CA GLU A 44 11.66 -5.56 -7.31
C GLU A 44 12.34 -4.48 -6.47
N ASN A 45 11.54 -3.64 -5.80
CA ASN A 45 12.04 -2.50 -5.05
C ASN A 45 11.85 -2.66 -3.53
N ARG A 46 11.36 -3.82 -3.07
CA ARG A 46 11.20 -4.13 -1.64
C ARG A 46 12.53 -4.60 -1.09
N GLN A 47 13.07 -3.88 -0.11
CA GLN A 47 14.15 -4.40 0.73
C GLN A 47 13.57 -5.10 1.97
N GLU A 48 12.62 -4.46 2.66
CA GLU A 48 11.80 -5.01 3.77
C GLU A 48 10.52 -4.18 3.89
N GLY A 49 9.38 -4.79 4.24
CA GLY A 49 8.14 -4.06 4.53
C GLY A 49 6.89 -4.95 4.51
N ASP A 50 5.78 -4.42 5.00
CA ASP A 50 4.44 -5.07 5.03
C ASP A 50 3.45 -4.37 4.08
N ALA A 51 3.95 -3.58 3.11
CA ALA A 51 3.09 -2.93 2.13
C ALA A 51 2.58 -3.95 1.09
N ALA A 52 1.30 -3.87 0.71
CA ALA A 52 0.68 -4.79 -0.24
C ALA A 52 -0.13 -4.03 -1.29
N ILE A 53 -0.27 -4.60 -2.50
CA ILE A 53 -1.22 -4.11 -3.48
C ILE A 53 -2.54 -4.85 -3.31
N GLU A 54 -3.60 -4.09 -3.13
CA GLU A 54 -4.96 -4.59 -2.91
C GLU A 54 -5.89 -4.04 -4.00
N ILE A 55 -6.94 -4.81 -4.29
CA ILE A 55 -8.04 -4.37 -5.13
C ILE A 55 -9.25 -4.27 -4.23
N ASP A 56 -9.84 -3.07 -4.17
CA ASP A 56 -11.06 -2.82 -3.43
C ASP A 56 -12.20 -2.50 -4.39
N HIS A 57 -13.41 -2.92 -4.04
CA HIS A 57 -14.62 -2.64 -4.79
C HIS A 57 -15.54 -1.74 -3.97
N GLY A 58 -15.93 -0.61 -4.54
CA GLY A 58 -16.92 0.30 -3.97
C GLY A 58 -18.34 -0.04 -4.42
N ASP A 59 -19.22 0.96 -4.47
CA ASP A 59 -20.58 0.76 -4.99
C ASP A 59 -20.58 0.50 -6.50
N ILE A 60 -19.63 1.11 -7.21
CA ILE A 60 -19.52 1.14 -8.68
C ILE A 60 -18.04 1.10 -9.11
N ASP A 61 -17.19 1.78 -8.34
CA ASP A 61 -15.79 1.96 -8.66
C ASP A 61 -14.95 0.78 -8.18
N TRP A 62 -13.90 0.50 -8.95
CA TRP A 62 -12.81 -0.38 -8.53
C TRP A 62 -11.57 0.45 -8.21
N TYR A 63 -10.93 0.12 -7.10
CA TYR A 63 -9.75 0.80 -6.61
C TYR A 63 -8.56 -0.16 -6.62
N LEU A 64 -7.41 0.35 -7.07
CA LEU A 64 -6.11 -0.29 -6.86
C LEU A 64 -5.37 0.49 -5.78
N THR A 65 -5.15 -0.15 -4.63
CA THR A 65 -4.61 0.50 -3.45
C THR A 65 -3.24 -0.07 -3.12
N LEU A 66 -2.32 0.81 -2.70
CA LEU A 66 -1.06 0.41 -2.06
C LEU A 66 -1.27 0.59 -0.56
N SER A 67 -1.52 -0.53 0.13
CA SER A 67 -1.78 -0.58 1.56
C SER A 67 -0.48 -0.68 2.36
N ASP A 68 -0.48 -0.13 3.58
CA ASP A 68 0.59 -0.26 4.57
C ASP A 68 -0.04 -0.60 5.92
N GLU A 69 -0.01 -1.89 6.28
CA GLU A 69 -0.60 -2.39 7.52
C GLU A 69 0.03 -1.76 8.78
N ARG A 70 1.28 -1.26 8.70
CA ARG A 70 1.96 -0.61 9.83
C ARG A 70 1.46 0.80 10.11
N GLY A 71 0.74 1.41 9.15
CA GLY A 71 0.20 2.77 9.26
C GLY A 71 1.26 3.85 9.43
N GLN A 72 2.47 3.63 8.89
CA GLN A 72 3.60 4.57 9.01
C GLN A 72 3.75 5.49 7.80
N GLY A 73 2.81 5.40 6.85
CA GLY A 73 2.93 6.11 5.57
C GLY A 73 4.04 5.50 4.70
N ALA A 74 4.38 4.23 4.92
CA ALA A 74 5.36 3.53 4.10
C ALA A 74 4.87 3.43 2.66
N ALA A 75 3.61 3.07 2.45
CA ALA A 75 2.97 3.08 1.14
C ALA A 75 3.12 4.43 0.42
N MET A 76 2.81 5.53 1.10
CA MET A 76 2.97 6.88 0.52
C MET A 76 4.43 7.21 0.21
N SER A 77 5.35 6.81 1.09
CA SER A 77 6.79 7.04 0.92
C SER A 77 7.39 6.21 -0.22
N ILE A 78 6.85 5.01 -0.46
CA ILE A 78 7.22 4.13 -1.58
C ILE A 78 6.70 4.73 -2.89
N GLU A 79 5.43 5.14 -2.92
CA GLU A 79 4.80 5.66 -4.15
C GLU A 79 5.39 7.00 -4.56
N TYR A 80 5.54 7.94 -3.62
CA TYR A 80 5.88 9.34 -3.91
C TYR A 80 7.26 9.78 -3.42
N GLY A 81 7.96 8.92 -2.68
CA GLY A 81 9.24 9.25 -2.09
C GLY A 81 9.11 9.93 -0.73
N ARG A 82 10.25 10.10 -0.07
CA ARG A 82 10.37 10.77 1.24
C ARG A 82 11.64 11.61 1.31
N GLN A 83 11.60 12.67 2.10
CA GLN A 83 12.82 13.37 2.52
C GLN A 83 13.54 12.60 3.62
N ALA A 84 14.83 12.86 3.77
CA ALA A 84 15.58 12.36 4.92
C ALA A 84 15.01 12.96 6.21
N GLY A 85 15.09 12.20 7.30
CA GLY A 85 14.66 12.63 8.61
C GLY A 85 15.03 11.62 9.67
N SER A 86 14.57 11.86 10.89
CA SER A 86 14.79 10.97 12.02
C SER A 86 13.51 10.73 12.79
N TYR A 87 13.41 9.59 13.47
CA TYR A 87 12.38 9.36 14.46
C TYR A 87 12.98 8.74 15.72
N GLU A 88 12.42 9.12 16.86
CA GLU A 88 12.77 8.55 18.14
C GLU A 88 12.07 7.20 18.33
N MET A 89 12.85 6.14 18.46
CA MET A 89 12.39 4.82 18.84
C MET A 89 12.74 4.56 20.30
N GLN A 90 11.71 4.34 21.12
CA GLN A 90 11.89 3.96 22.52
C GLN A 90 11.93 2.44 22.62
N TYR A 91 13.07 1.90 23.02
CA TYR A 91 13.28 0.47 23.22
C TYR A 91 12.78 0.03 24.60
N SER A 92 12.67 -1.28 24.81
CA SER A 92 12.12 -1.86 26.05
C SER A 92 12.96 -1.61 27.30
N ASP A 93 14.25 -1.30 27.12
CA ASP A 93 15.18 -0.90 28.17
C ASP A 93 14.97 0.55 28.64
N GLY A 94 14.03 1.27 28.03
CA GLY A 94 13.76 2.68 28.30
C GLY A 94 14.66 3.64 27.53
N GLU A 95 15.63 3.12 26.76
CA GLU A 95 16.52 3.93 25.93
C GLU A 95 15.75 4.46 24.72
N VAL A 96 15.84 5.77 24.49
CA VAL A 96 15.32 6.42 23.29
C VAL A 96 16.49 6.58 22.34
N ARG A 97 16.45 5.92 21.18
CA ARG A 97 17.43 6.16 20.12
C ARG A 97 16.78 6.87 18.96
N GLU A 98 17.51 7.82 18.42
CA GLU A 98 17.15 8.49 17.19
C GLU A 98 17.57 7.59 16.02
N ILE A 99 16.59 7.15 15.22
CA ILE A 99 16.83 6.38 14.00
C ILE A 99 16.68 7.33 12.82
N GLU A 100 17.79 7.59 12.15
CA GLU A 100 17.81 8.35 10.90
C GLU A 100 17.36 7.45 9.73
N TYR A 101 16.57 8.03 8.84
CA TYR A 101 16.20 7.42 7.57
C TYR A 101 16.60 8.34 6.41
N GLY A 102 17.18 7.74 5.38
CA GLY A 102 17.59 8.44 4.17
C GLY A 102 16.40 8.93 3.34
N ALA A 103 16.67 9.95 2.53
CA ALA A 103 15.78 10.37 1.46
C ALA A 103 15.64 9.24 0.43
N SER A 104 14.46 9.12 -0.17
CA SER A 104 14.18 8.15 -1.23
C SER A 104 13.32 8.82 -2.29
N GLU A 105 13.65 8.55 -3.55
CA GLU A 105 12.77 8.89 -4.65
C GLU A 105 11.50 8.03 -4.61
N GLY A 106 10.41 8.56 -5.16
CA GLY A 106 9.16 7.82 -5.33
C GLY A 106 9.25 6.87 -6.51
N LEU A 107 8.75 5.66 -6.34
CA LEU A 107 8.77 4.63 -7.38
C LEU A 107 7.57 4.75 -8.33
N TYR A 108 6.51 5.43 -7.88
CA TYR A 108 5.27 5.62 -8.63
C TYR A 108 4.70 4.30 -9.17
N ILE A 109 4.63 3.29 -8.31
CA ILE A 109 4.25 1.92 -8.65
C ILE A 109 2.86 1.90 -9.28
N LEU A 110 1.88 2.55 -8.65
CA LEU A 110 0.51 2.58 -9.13
C LEU A 110 0.40 3.30 -10.49
N HIS A 111 1.11 4.43 -10.64
CA HIS A 111 1.11 5.19 -11.88
C HIS A 111 1.71 4.38 -13.03
N ARG A 112 2.82 3.68 -12.78
CA ARG A 112 3.48 2.81 -13.77
C ARG A 112 2.62 1.61 -14.12
N ALA A 113 1.99 0.97 -13.14
CA ALA A 113 1.14 -0.19 -13.36
C ALA A 113 -0.07 0.12 -14.25
N LEU A 114 -0.67 1.31 -14.05
CA LEU A 114 -1.82 1.79 -14.80
C LEU A 114 -1.48 2.60 -16.06
N ASN A 115 -0.19 2.84 -16.35
CA ASN A 115 0.26 3.72 -17.42
C ASN A 115 -0.38 5.12 -17.39
N VAL A 116 -0.69 5.62 -16.19
CA VAL A 116 -1.25 6.97 -16.03
C VAL A 116 -0.12 7.97 -15.80
N PRO A 117 -0.24 9.20 -16.36
CA PRO A 117 0.78 10.21 -16.16
C PRO A 117 0.94 10.53 -14.68
N ARG A 118 2.19 10.71 -14.26
CA ARG A 118 2.49 11.19 -12.91
C ARG A 118 1.88 12.57 -12.76
N LYS A 119 1.16 12.81 -11.66
CA LYS A 119 0.65 14.15 -11.37
C LYS A 119 1.83 15.05 -10.98
N GLU A 120 2.34 15.81 -11.94
CA GLU A 120 3.38 16.81 -11.72
C GLU A 120 2.83 17.97 -10.87
N GLY A 121 3.54 18.28 -9.78
CA GLY A 121 3.17 19.37 -8.90
C GLY A 121 4.02 19.36 -7.62
N ARG A 122 4.16 20.53 -6.97
CA ARG A 122 4.84 20.70 -5.68
C ARG A 122 4.12 19.92 -4.58
N ARG A 123 4.28 18.60 -4.52
CA ARG A 123 3.83 17.82 -3.37
C ARG A 123 4.81 18.05 -2.24
N LYS A 124 4.27 18.43 -1.08
CA LYS A 124 5.06 18.45 0.16
C LYS A 124 5.54 17.02 0.38
N PRO A 125 6.83 16.81 0.67
CA PRO A 125 7.35 15.48 0.95
C PRO A 125 6.58 14.84 2.10
N VAL A 126 6.38 13.53 2.00
CA VAL A 126 5.63 12.78 3.01
C VAL A 126 6.36 12.91 4.35
N LYS A 127 5.69 13.53 5.33
CA LYS A 127 6.21 13.61 6.69
C LYS A 127 5.85 12.30 7.39
N VAL A 128 6.86 11.46 7.64
CA VAL A 128 6.70 10.28 8.49
C VAL A 128 6.42 10.78 9.91
N LYS A 129 5.30 10.36 10.51
CA LYS A 129 5.04 10.67 11.92
C LYS A 129 5.87 9.73 12.78
N GLY A 130 6.78 10.29 13.58
CA GLY A 130 7.49 9.53 14.61
C GLY A 130 6.50 8.84 15.55
N ARG A 131 6.70 7.55 15.82
CA ARG A 131 5.93 6.78 16.81
C ARG A 131 6.89 6.16 17.81
N ARG A 132 6.54 6.26 19.10
CA ARG A 132 7.13 5.44 20.15
C ARG A 132 6.61 4.01 19.98
N VAL A 133 7.42 3.13 19.40
CA VAL A 133 7.09 1.70 19.28
C VAL A 133 7.68 0.98 20.49
N LYS A 134 6.84 0.54 21.44
CA LYS A 134 7.28 -0.36 22.51
C LYS A 134 7.53 -1.75 21.94
N VAL A 135 8.78 -2.08 21.65
CA VAL A 135 9.16 -3.45 21.26
C VAL A 135 9.16 -4.31 22.52
N ASN A 136 8.32 -5.34 22.58
CA ASN A 136 8.28 -6.24 23.74
C ASN A 136 9.19 -7.46 23.45
N TYR A 137 10.42 -7.42 23.95
CA TYR A 137 11.48 -8.42 23.66
C TYR A 137 11.22 -9.81 24.24
N THR A 138 10.24 -9.96 25.14
CA THR A 138 9.87 -11.25 25.75
C THR A 138 9.54 -12.33 24.72
N ARG A 139 8.96 -11.96 23.57
CA ARG A 139 8.66 -12.91 22.49
C ARG A 139 9.89 -13.28 21.65
N TRP A 140 10.85 -12.36 21.50
CA TRP A 140 12.07 -12.57 20.69
C TRP A 140 13.10 -13.44 21.43
N GLU A 141 13.25 -13.24 22.74
CA GLU A 141 14.07 -14.11 23.59
C GLU A 141 13.50 -15.52 23.70
N GLN A 142 12.17 -15.67 23.72
CA GLN A 142 11.51 -16.98 23.67
C GLN A 142 11.79 -17.70 22.35
N VAL A 143 11.72 -17.00 21.21
CA VAL A 143 12.03 -17.57 19.88
C VAL A 143 13.51 -17.94 19.77
N GLN A 144 14.43 -17.12 20.29
CA GLN A 144 15.86 -17.40 20.31
C GLN A 144 16.22 -18.59 21.22
N ARG A 145 15.61 -18.70 22.41
CA ARG A 145 15.76 -19.88 23.28
C ARG A 145 15.22 -21.15 22.62
N PHE A 146 14.11 -21.04 21.90
CA PHE A 146 13.52 -22.19 21.20
C PHE A 146 14.39 -22.66 20.03
N ARG A 147 15.01 -21.73 19.28
CA ARG A 147 15.98 -22.06 18.22
C ARG A 147 17.24 -22.72 18.78
N ARG A 148 17.84 -22.15 19.83
CA ARG A 148 19.01 -22.76 20.51
C ARG A 148 18.73 -24.17 21.03
N ARG A 149 17.56 -24.41 21.62
CA ARG A 149 17.16 -25.76 22.07
C ARG A 149 17.06 -26.75 20.92
N LYS A 150 16.53 -26.33 19.77
CA LYS A 150 16.44 -27.19 18.58
C LYS A 150 17.81 -27.53 17.99
N ASP A 151 18.76 -26.61 18.06
CA ASP A 151 20.12 -26.83 17.57
C ASP A 151 20.95 -27.69 18.56
N GLU A 152 20.55 -27.75 19.84
CA GLU A 152 21.15 -28.62 20.87
C GLU A 152 20.56 -30.05 20.89
N GLU A 153 19.38 -30.26 20.30
CA GLU A 153 18.69 -31.57 20.22
C GLU A 153 18.92 -32.32 18.89
N ALA A 154 19.69 -31.75 17.95
CA ALA A 154 20.03 -32.33 16.65
C ALA A 154 21.49 -32.81 16.59
#